data_AF-X0XVK4-F1
#
_entry.id   AF-X0XVK4-F1
#
_cell.length_a   1.000
_cell.length_b   1.000
_cell.length_c   1.000
_cell.angle_alpha   90.00
_cell.angle_beta   90.00
_cell.angle_gamma   90.00
#
_symmetry.space_group_name_H-M   'P 1'
#
loop_
_entity.id
_entity.type
_entity.pdbx_description
1 polymer ?
#
loop_
_entity_poly.entity_id
_entity_poly.type
_entity_poly.pdbx_seq_one_letter_code
_entity_poly.pdbx_strand_id
1 'polypeptide(L)'
;SAPLHNWRGLGGWPITTCLTPLAAAVRNKSSLDYQPEVLINCGSNLLMSEAGPEMSFEAFKNCFVISFNLFSDETAEALADIVLPDACYLERLDPLPNWLGHDLSAGMGDWGYQVCQPAVEPLYERRHFCEVLLEIGQRVGFSDGMNARANLLYGLKPPHVLNPEGEYSWHQIGDSVCKSWFGPEHGLEWFKENGVLTWPKRLEESYWKPFSHARVPLYHEWVLRFGE
;
A
#
# COMPACT_ATOMS: atom_id res chain seq x y z
N SER A 1 -21.23 -12.07 21.28
CA SER A 1 -20.00 -12.48 20.58
C SER A 1 -20.31 -12.52 19.09
N ALA A 2 -20.08 -11.41 18.38
CA ALA A 2 -20.31 -11.35 16.95
C ALA A 2 -19.25 -12.23 16.23
N PRO A 3 -19.64 -13.10 15.30
CA PRO A 3 -18.68 -13.92 14.57
C PRO A 3 -17.92 -13.03 13.58
N LEU A 4 -16.58 -13.08 13.64
CA LEU A 4 -15.65 -12.53 12.66
C LEU A 4 -15.90 -13.18 11.29
N HIS A 5 -16.92 -12.73 10.56
CA HIS A 5 -17.22 -13.24 9.23
C HIS A 5 -16.38 -12.50 8.17
N ASN A 6 -15.52 -13.28 7.52
CA ASN A 6 -15.06 -13.10 6.14
C ASN A 6 -14.39 -11.77 5.75
N TRP A 7 -13.17 -11.55 6.25
CA TRP A 7 -12.17 -10.67 5.63
C TRP A 7 -11.57 -11.22 4.31
N ARG A 8 -12.08 -12.34 3.78
CA ARG A 8 -11.50 -13.08 2.65
C ARG A 8 -11.92 -12.58 1.25
N GLY A 9 -12.88 -11.67 1.15
CA GLY A 9 -13.52 -11.28 -0.12
C GLY A 9 -13.09 -9.95 -0.74
N LEU A 10 -12.55 -9.03 0.06
CA LEU A 10 -11.97 -7.77 -0.41
C LEU A 10 -10.54 -7.78 0.10
N GLY A 11 -9.58 -7.58 -0.79
CA GLY A 11 -8.15 -7.62 -0.44
C GLY A 11 -7.73 -6.51 0.53
N GLY A 12 -8.14 -6.66 1.79
CA GLY A 12 -7.99 -5.69 2.85
C GLY A 12 -6.72 -5.96 3.63
N TRP A 13 -5.71 -5.12 3.39
CA TRP A 13 -5.17 -4.42 4.56
C TRP A 13 -6.33 -3.62 5.18
N PRO A 14 -6.37 -3.41 6.50
CA PRO A 14 -7.27 -2.41 7.09
C PRO A 14 -6.91 -0.97 6.67
N ILE A 15 -6.01 -0.78 5.69
CA ILE A 15 -5.70 0.50 5.06
C ILE A 15 -6.71 0.73 3.94
N THR A 16 -7.59 1.69 4.17
CA THR A 16 -8.41 2.30 3.12
C THR A 16 -7.49 3.14 2.23
N THR A 17 -7.37 2.79 0.96
CA THR A 17 -6.79 3.70 -0.03
C THR A 17 -7.77 4.83 -0.34
N CYS A 18 -7.27 5.95 -0.87
CA CYS A 18 -7.99 7.17 -1.25
C CYS A 18 -9.30 6.98 -2.05
N LEU A 19 -9.57 5.78 -2.59
CA LEU A 19 -10.82 5.46 -3.28
C LEU A 19 -12.01 5.14 -2.35
N THR A 20 -11.77 4.98 -1.04
CA THR A 20 -12.80 4.57 -0.07
C THR A 20 -13.85 5.66 0.22
N PRO A 21 -13.49 6.96 0.33
CA PRO A 21 -14.47 8.03 0.43
C PRO A 21 -15.40 8.11 -0.78
N LEU A 22 -14.91 7.82 -1.99
CA LEU A 22 -15.76 7.77 -3.19
C LEU A 22 -16.77 6.62 -3.11
N ALA A 23 -16.36 5.45 -2.61
CA ALA A 23 -17.28 4.33 -2.38
C ALA A 23 -18.31 4.63 -1.27
N ALA A 24 -17.90 5.33 -0.21
CA ALA A 24 -18.77 5.75 0.89
C ALA A 24 -19.70 6.94 0.51
N ALA A 25 -19.24 7.83 -0.37
CA ALA A 25 -19.98 8.94 -0.97
C ALA A 25 -21.15 8.45 -1.84
N VAL A 26 -20.92 7.37 -2.59
CA VAL A 26 -21.90 6.76 -3.50
C VAL A 26 -22.78 5.73 -2.77
N ARG A 27 -22.71 5.66 -1.43
CA ARG A 27 -23.45 4.72 -0.57
C ARG A 27 -24.96 4.61 -0.88
N ASN A 28 -25.64 5.73 -1.15
CA ASN A 28 -27.07 5.72 -1.49
C ASN A 28 -27.38 5.13 -2.89
N LYS A 29 -26.37 4.92 -3.72
CA LYS A 29 -26.44 4.33 -5.06
C LYS A 29 -25.74 2.98 -5.17
N SER A 30 -24.99 2.56 -4.14
CA SER A 30 -24.28 1.29 -4.10
C SER A 30 -25.09 0.22 -3.37
N SER A 31 -25.10 -1.02 -3.85
CA SER A 31 -25.73 -2.17 -3.19
C SER A 31 -24.91 -2.72 -2.00
N LEU A 32 -24.13 -1.87 -1.32
CA LEU A 32 -23.25 -2.27 -0.23
C LEU A 32 -23.99 -2.13 1.11
N ASP A 33 -24.36 -3.26 1.72
CA ASP A 33 -25.13 -3.33 2.97
C ASP A 33 -24.26 -3.23 4.24
N TYR A 34 -23.00 -2.78 4.15
CA TYR A 34 -22.11 -2.68 5.31
C TYR A 34 -21.73 -1.23 5.61
N GLN A 35 -21.46 -0.94 6.87
CA GLN A 35 -20.89 0.32 7.34
C GLN A 35 -19.47 0.07 7.86
N PRO A 36 -18.46 0.85 7.45
CA PRO A 36 -17.16 0.78 8.08
C PRO A 36 -17.27 1.21 9.55
N GLU A 37 -16.63 0.46 10.43
CA GLU A 37 -16.55 0.77 11.87
C GLU A 37 -15.18 1.33 12.27
N VAL A 38 -14.15 1.06 11.47
CA VAL A 38 -12.77 1.48 11.71
C VAL A 38 -12.18 2.06 10.44
N LEU A 39 -11.48 3.18 10.58
CA LEU A 39 -10.70 3.82 9.52
C LEU A 39 -9.23 3.88 9.96
N ILE A 40 -8.33 3.33 9.15
CA ILE A 40 -6.88 3.54 9.32
C ILE A 40 -6.40 4.44 8.18
N ASN A 41 -6.07 5.67 8.54
CA ASN A 41 -5.54 6.69 7.65
C ASN A 41 -4.01 6.71 7.75
N CYS A 42 -3.29 6.53 6.64
CA CYS A 42 -1.83 6.51 6.62
C CYS A 42 -1.29 7.56 5.64
N GLY A 43 -0.62 8.59 6.16
CA GLY A 43 0.11 9.58 5.37
C GLY A 43 -0.75 10.36 4.37
N SER A 44 -2.01 10.62 4.73
CA SER A 44 -3.03 11.20 3.84
C SER A 44 -3.88 12.21 4.59
N ASN A 45 -4.14 13.36 3.97
CA ASN A 45 -5.14 14.30 4.45
C ASN A 45 -6.45 14.07 3.69
N LEU A 46 -7.18 13.03 4.11
CA LEU A 46 -8.38 12.51 3.46
C LEU A 46 -9.42 13.61 3.15
N LEU A 47 -9.69 14.48 4.14
CA LEU A 47 -10.70 15.52 4.00
C LEU A 47 -10.31 16.56 2.94
N MET A 48 -9.03 16.88 2.81
CA MET A 48 -8.54 17.92 1.90
C MET A 48 -8.09 17.39 0.54
N SER A 49 -7.89 16.07 0.41
CA SER A 49 -7.37 15.45 -0.82
C SER A 49 -8.47 14.97 -1.76
N GLU A 50 -9.69 14.75 -1.25
CA GLU A 50 -10.82 14.25 -2.03
C GLU A 50 -11.82 15.37 -2.37
N ALA A 51 -12.61 15.12 -3.42
CA ALA A 51 -13.71 16.02 -3.77
C ALA A 51 -14.87 15.87 -2.77
N GLY A 52 -15.23 16.96 -2.09
CA GLY A 52 -16.34 16.98 -1.12
C GLY A 52 -15.90 16.65 0.30
N PRO A 53 -15.15 17.55 0.98
CA PRO A 53 -14.69 17.35 2.35
C PRO A 53 -15.84 17.01 3.31
N GLU A 54 -17.00 17.66 3.16
CA GLU A 54 -18.17 17.41 4.01
C GLU A 54 -18.71 15.99 3.84
N MET A 55 -18.66 15.46 2.61
CA MET A 55 -19.12 14.10 2.32
C MET A 55 -18.19 13.05 2.92
N SER A 56 -16.88 13.29 2.83
CA SER A 56 -15.87 12.44 3.47
C SER A 56 -16.01 12.48 4.99
N PHE A 57 -16.21 13.65 5.58
CA PHE A 57 -16.45 13.78 7.01
C PHE A 57 -17.72 13.01 7.44
N GLU A 58 -18.84 13.22 6.76
CA GLU A 58 -20.10 12.54 7.07
C GLU A 58 -20.00 11.01 6.92
N ALA A 59 -19.19 10.52 5.99
CA ALA A 59 -18.94 9.10 5.80
C ALA A 59 -18.18 8.45 6.97
N PHE A 60 -17.21 9.15 7.54
CA PHE A 60 -16.26 8.57 8.51
C PHE A 60 -16.40 9.09 9.95
N LYS A 61 -17.21 10.13 10.21
CA LYS A 61 -17.36 10.72 11.56
C LYS A 61 -17.85 9.76 12.66
N ASN A 62 -18.40 8.61 12.28
CA ASN A 62 -18.87 7.58 13.21
C ASN A 62 -17.92 6.36 13.26
N CYS A 63 -16.83 6.35 12.49
CA CYS A 63 -15.81 5.31 12.56
C CYS A 63 -14.88 5.58 13.74
N PHE A 64 -14.26 4.52 14.26
CA PHE A 64 -13.07 4.64 15.08
C PHE A 64 -11.85 4.88 14.17
N VAL A 65 -11.19 6.03 14.31
CA VAL A 65 -10.19 6.50 13.36
C VAL A 65 -8.79 6.51 13.97
N ILE A 66 -7.86 5.78 13.34
CA ILE A 66 -6.43 5.79 13.64
C ILE A 66 -5.73 6.52 12.50
N SER A 67 -5.02 7.62 12.80
CA SER A 67 -4.30 8.40 11.80
C SER A 67 -2.79 8.36 12.04
N PHE A 68 -2.03 7.90 11.04
CA PHE A 68 -0.57 7.97 10.99
C PHE A 68 -0.15 9.17 10.15
N ASN A 69 0.44 10.18 10.77
CA ASN A 69 0.85 11.40 10.08
C ASN A 69 2.20 11.93 10.59
N LEU A 70 2.90 12.68 9.73
CA LEU A 70 4.12 13.42 10.08
C LEU A 70 3.83 14.71 10.85
N PHE A 71 2.67 15.31 10.55
CA PHE A 71 2.19 16.57 11.12
C PHE A 71 0.71 16.42 11.46
N SER A 72 0.22 17.22 12.41
CA SER A 72 -1.23 17.32 12.58
C SER A 72 -1.84 18.03 11.38
N ASP A 73 -2.91 17.45 10.83
CA ASP A 73 -3.64 17.95 9.66
C ASP A 73 -5.15 17.97 9.93
N GLU A 74 -5.93 18.52 9.00
CA GLU A 74 -7.38 18.66 9.14
C GLU A 74 -8.09 17.32 9.35
N THR A 75 -7.60 16.26 8.72
CA THR A 75 -8.17 14.90 8.90
C THR A 75 -7.89 14.37 10.30
N ALA A 76 -6.67 14.50 10.80
CA ALA A 76 -6.32 14.08 12.16
C ALA A 76 -7.09 14.88 13.20
N GLU A 77 -7.18 16.20 13.06
CA GLU A 77 -7.86 17.07 14.03
C GLU A 77 -9.38 16.91 14.01
N ALA A 78 -9.99 16.62 12.85
CA ALA A 78 -11.44 16.54 12.73
C ALA A 78 -12.01 15.13 12.98
N LEU A 79 -11.25 14.08 12.66
CA LEU A 79 -11.76 12.70 12.66
C LEU A 79 -10.99 11.74 13.57
N ALA A 80 -9.69 11.94 13.85
CA ALA A 80 -8.89 10.91 14.50
C ALA A 80 -9.23 10.73 15.98
N ASP A 81 -9.52 9.50 16.39
CA ASP A 81 -9.57 9.10 17.80
C ASP A 81 -8.15 8.85 18.36
N ILE A 82 -7.25 8.34 17.51
CA ILE A 82 -5.85 8.11 17.84
C ILE A 82 -4.97 8.69 16.73
N VAL A 83 -4.00 9.52 17.11
CA VAL A 83 -2.94 10.00 16.22
C VAL A 83 -1.63 9.31 16.59
N LEU A 84 -0.99 8.68 15.61
CA LEU A 84 0.31 8.01 15.75
C LEU A 84 1.37 8.74 14.90
N PRO A 85 2.54 9.07 15.47
CA PRO A 85 3.57 9.79 14.75
C PRO A 85 4.31 8.86 13.77
N ASP A 86 4.18 9.12 12.47
CA ASP A 86 4.86 8.33 11.43
C ASP A 86 6.34 8.74 11.26
N ALA A 87 7.14 7.83 10.73
CA ALA A 87 8.53 8.10 10.34
C ALA A 87 8.59 8.75 8.95
N CYS A 88 9.38 9.81 8.80
CA CYS A 88 9.60 10.44 7.50
C CYS A 88 10.49 9.57 6.59
N TYR A 89 10.63 9.97 5.32
CA TYR A 89 11.42 9.22 4.34
C TYR A 89 12.90 9.05 4.72
N LEU A 90 13.48 9.93 5.55
CA LEU A 90 14.86 9.80 6.04
C LEU A 90 15.00 8.80 7.19
N GLU A 91 13.91 8.43 7.84
CA GLU A 91 13.89 7.64 9.08
C GLU A 91 13.43 6.18 8.85
N ARG A 92 13.05 5.81 7.62
CA ARG A 92 12.38 4.52 7.35
C ARG A 92 13.00 3.72 6.21
N LEU A 93 12.87 2.40 6.33
CA LEU A 93 13.08 1.46 5.24
C LEU A 93 11.82 1.40 4.37
N ASP A 94 11.98 1.60 3.07
CA ASP A 94 10.94 1.31 2.08
C ASP A 94 11.53 0.41 0.98
N PRO A 95 11.08 -0.84 0.85
CA PRO A 95 11.55 -1.72 -0.21
C PRO A 95 11.07 -1.26 -1.58
N LEU A 96 10.00 -0.47 -1.69
CA LEU A 96 9.41 0.00 -2.95
C LEU A 96 9.05 1.51 -2.84
N PRO A 97 10.04 2.40 -2.72
CA PRO A 97 9.80 3.82 -2.47
C PRO A 97 9.12 4.54 -3.62
N ASN A 98 9.26 4.00 -4.83
CA ASN A 98 8.68 4.56 -6.04
C ASN A 98 7.83 3.50 -6.73
N TRP A 99 6.74 3.94 -7.36
CA TRP A 99 5.94 3.05 -8.19
C TRP A 99 6.76 2.60 -9.39
N LEU A 100 6.74 1.30 -9.68
CA LEU A 100 7.49 0.70 -10.79
C LEU A 100 7.18 1.33 -12.15
N GLY A 101 6.11 2.11 -12.32
CA GLY A 101 5.79 2.82 -13.56
C GLY A 101 6.26 4.27 -13.65
N HIS A 102 6.66 4.92 -12.55
CA HIS A 102 6.94 6.36 -12.51
C HIS A 102 8.42 6.71 -12.71
N ASP A 103 9.35 5.81 -12.38
CA ASP A 103 10.80 6.01 -12.58
C ASP A 103 11.32 5.52 -13.94
N LEU A 104 10.40 5.07 -14.79
CA LEU A 104 10.74 4.44 -16.06
C LEU A 104 10.87 5.50 -17.15
N SER A 105 12.09 6.02 -17.34
CA SER A 105 12.39 6.87 -18.50
C SER A 105 11.97 6.14 -19.79
N ALA A 106 11.16 6.79 -20.63
CA ALA A 106 10.70 6.22 -21.88
C ALA A 106 11.88 5.98 -22.84
N GLY A 107 11.85 4.85 -23.56
CA GLY A 107 12.87 4.49 -24.55
C GLY A 107 13.89 3.48 -24.07
N MET A 108 14.88 3.24 -24.93
CA MET A 108 15.97 2.29 -24.67
C MET A 108 16.97 2.90 -23.69
N GLY A 109 17.38 2.11 -22.69
CA GLY A 109 18.30 2.49 -21.62
C GLY A 109 18.37 1.36 -20.59
N ASP A 110 18.80 1.68 -19.38
CA ASP A 110 18.81 0.72 -18.27
C ASP A 110 17.57 0.91 -17.37
N TRP A 111 17.05 -0.19 -16.86
CA TRP A 111 16.23 -0.19 -15.66
C TRP A 111 17.08 0.22 -14.47
N GLY A 112 16.46 0.88 -13.50
CA GLY A 112 17.07 1.22 -12.22
C GLY A 112 16.09 0.91 -11.10
N TYR A 113 16.58 0.25 -10.05
CA TYR A 113 15.81 -0.03 -8.86
C TYR A 113 16.58 0.41 -7.61
N GLN A 114 15.87 1.07 -6.70
CA GLN A 114 16.42 1.54 -5.44
C GLN A 114 15.45 1.24 -4.30
N VAL A 115 16.02 1.07 -3.11
CA VAL A 115 15.27 1.00 -1.86
C VAL A 115 15.50 2.31 -1.09
N CYS A 116 14.52 2.76 -0.32
CA CYS A 116 14.74 3.84 0.63
C CYS A 116 15.35 3.26 1.89
N GLN A 117 16.54 3.71 2.25
CA GLN A 117 17.22 3.30 3.47
C GLN A 117 17.11 4.40 4.52
N PRO A 118 16.95 4.05 5.80
CA PRO A 118 16.97 5.05 6.86
C PRO A 118 18.36 5.70 6.90
N ALA A 119 18.41 7.01 6.69
CA ALA A 119 19.62 7.82 6.81
C ALA A 119 19.90 8.21 8.27
N VAL A 120 18.83 8.27 9.08
CA VAL A 120 18.86 8.55 10.51
C VAL A 120 17.89 7.62 11.23
N GLU A 121 18.11 7.40 12.52
CA GLU A 121 17.12 6.72 13.37
C GLU A 121 15.88 7.61 13.55
N PRO A 122 14.67 7.02 13.68
CA PRO A 122 13.46 7.78 13.96
C PRO A 122 13.60 8.67 15.20
N LEU A 123 13.21 9.94 15.07
CA LEU A 123 13.26 10.87 16.20
C LEU A 123 12.09 10.64 17.17
N TYR A 124 12.38 10.72 18.48
CA TYR A 124 11.40 10.56 19.55
C TYR A 124 10.70 9.19 19.51
N GLU A 125 9.36 9.16 19.49
CA GLU A 125 8.54 7.94 19.42
C GLU A 125 8.00 7.68 18.01
N ARG A 126 8.59 8.30 16.97
CA ARG A 126 8.17 8.06 15.58
C ARG A 126 8.44 6.64 15.17
N ARG A 127 7.48 6.05 14.46
CA ARG A 127 7.59 4.69 13.95
C ARG A 127 6.96 4.61 12.58
N HIS A 128 7.60 3.87 11.67
CA HIS A 128 7.04 3.66 10.34
C HIS A 128 5.69 2.93 10.43
N PHE A 129 4.65 3.48 9.82
CA PHE A 129 3.30 2.92 9.89
C PHE A 129 3.22 1.43 9.50
N CYS A 130 4.02 0.97 8.52
CA CYS A 130 4.06 -0.46 8.15
C CYS A 130 4.51 -1.36 9.32
N GLU A 131 5.49 -0.92 10.11
CA GLU A 131 5.96 -1.69 11.29
C GLU A 131 4.89 -1.73 12.37
N VAL A 132 4.24 -0.59 12.64
CA VAL A 132 3.19 -0.51 13.65
C VAL A 132 1.99 -1.37 13.25
N LEU A 133 1.60 -1.35 11.97
CA LEU A 133 0.50 -2.17 11.48
C LEU A 133 0.81 -3.66 11.51
N LEU A 134 2.05 -4.06 11.23
CA LEU A 134 2.49 -5.45 11.43
C LEU A 134 2.39 -5.86 12.90
N GLU A 135 2.82 -5.03 13.84
CA GLU A 135 2.69 -5.33 15.27
C GLU A 135 1.24 -5.40 15.73
N ILE A 136 0.39 -4.48 15.26
CA ILE A 136 -1.05 -4.52 15.56
C ILE A 136 -1.63 -5.82 15.03
N GLY A 137 -1.33 -6.17 13.77
CA GLY A 137 -1.80 -7.41 13.16
C GLY A 137 -1.34 -8.66 13.92
N GLN A 138 -0.12 -8.68 14.43
CA GLN A 138 0.37 -9.76 15.30
C GLN A 138 -0.42 -9.83 16.61
N ARG A 139 -0.66 -8.69 17.26
CA ARG A 139 -1.41 -8.63 18.53
C ARG A 139 -2.87 -9.05 18.40
N VAL A 140 -3.51 -8.76 17.27
CA VAL A 140 -4.91 -9.14 17.01
C VAL A 140 -5.05 -10.51 16.36
N GLY A 141 -3.95 -11.19 16.03
CA GLY A 141 -3.95 -12.52 15.41
C GLY A 141 -4.31 -12.52 13.92
N PHE A 142 -3.90 -11.50 13.18
CA PHE A 142 -4.15 -11.32 11.73
C PHE A 142 -2.86 -11.35 10.88
N SER A 143 -1.77 -11.90 11.42
CA SER A 143 -0.48 -12.03 10.72
C SER A 143 -0.58 -12.84 9.43
N ASP A 144 -1.41 -13.87 9.40
CA ASP A 144 -1.61 -14.73 8.24
C ASP A 144 -2.18 -13.98 7.03
N GLY A 145 -3.19 -13.15 7.28
CA GLY A 145 -3.78 -12.26 6.29
C GLY A 145 -2.77 -11.24 5.76
N MET A 146 -1.97 -10.64 6.64
CA MET A 146 -0.95 -9.67 6.25
C MET A 146 0.16 -10.33 5.41
N ASN A 147 0.66 -11.50 5.81
CA ASN A 147 1.68 -12.24 5.07
C ASN A 147 1.19 -12.67 3.68
N ALA A 148 -0.03 -13.23 3.61
CA ALA A 148 -0.65 -13.60 2.34
C ALA A 148 -0.84 -12.39 1.42
N ARG A 149 -1.21 -11.25 2.00
CA ARG A 149 -1.39 -10.00 1.24
C ARG A 149 -0.06 -9.40 0.81
N ALA A 150 0.99 -9.44 1.61
CA ALA A 150 2.33 -9.03 1.21
C ALA A 150 2.85 -9.91 0.06
N ASN A 151 2.65 -11.23 0.12
CA ASN A 151 2.96 -12.14 -0.98
C ASN A 151 2.27 -11.73 -2.29
N LEU A 152 0.98 -11.37 -2.21
CA LEU A 152 0.21 -10.92 -3.37
C LEU A 152 0.66 -9.54 -3.88
N LEU A 153 0.80 -8.57 -2.97
CA LEU A 153 1.12 -7.18 -3.29
C LEU A 153 2.49 -7.06 -3.97
N TYR A 154 3.48 -7.74 -3.41
CA TYR A 154 4.84 -7.75 -3.95
C TYR A 154 5.08 -8.87 -4.97
N GLY A 155 4.09 -9.72 -5.25
CA GLY A 155 4.26 -10.85 -6.17
C GLY A 155 5.43 -11.77 -5.80
N LEU A 156 5.59 -12.07 -4.52
CA LEU A 156 6.72 -12.86 -4.01
C LEU A 156 6.72 -14.27 -4.60
N LYS A 157 7.90 -14.75 -4.97
CA LYS A 157 8.12 -16.04 -5.64
C LYS A 157 8.94 -16.98 -4.75
N PRO A 158 8.75 -18.31 -4.83
CA PRO A 158 9.59 -19.25 -4.11
C PRO A 158 11.09 -19.05 -4.44
N PRO A 159 12.00 -19.17 -3.47
CA PRO A 159 11.78 -19.58 -2.07
C PRO A 159 11.44 -18.43 -1.10
N HIS A 160 11.25 -17.21 -1.58
CA HIS A 160 11.11 -15.97 -0.77
C HIS A 160 9.65 -15.61 -0.44
N VAL A 161 8.75 -16.58 -0.50
CA VAL A 161 7.34 -16.39 -0.11
C VAL A 161 7.24 -16.40 1.41
N LEU A 162 6.50 -15.46 1.98
CA LEU A 162 6.23 -15.41 3.41
C LEU A 162 5.29 -16.55 3.79
N ASN A 163 5.63 -17.29 4.85
CA ASN A 163 4.75 -18.28 5.44
C ASN A 163 3.56 -17.56 6.10
N PRO A 164 2.29 -17.92 5.81
CA PRO A 164 1.14 -17.35 6.50
C PRO A 164 1.27 -17.40 8.03
N GLU A 165 1.77 -18.50 8.60
CA GLU A 165 1.90 -18.67 10.05
C GLU A 165 3.18 -18.04 10.63
N GLY A 166 4.04 -17.47 9.78
CA GLY A 166 5.29 -16.86 10.20
C GLY A 166 5.12 -15.47 10.81
N GLU A 167 6.00 -15.11 11.74
CA GLU A 167 6.14 -13.74 12.21
C GLU A 167 7.34 -13.09 11.52
N TYR A 168 7.11 -11.92 10.91
CA TYR A 168 8.11 -11.19 10.16
C TYR A 168 8.20 -9.75 10.63
N SER A 169 9.41 -9.23 10.75
CA SER A 169 9.65 -7.79 10.83
C SER A 169 9.54 -7.15 9.45
N TRP A 170 9.32 -5.84 9.42
CA TRP A 170 9.31 -5.08 8.16
C TRP A 170 10.63 -5.23 7.38
N HIS A 171 11.76 -5.27 8.09
CA HIS A 171 13.07 -5.54 7.49
C HIS A 171 13.13 -6.92 6.81
N GLN A 172 12.61 -7.97 7.45
CA GLN A 172 12.59 -9.31 6.84
C GLN A 172 11.70 -9.35 5.60
N ILE A 173 10.55 -8.65 5.62
CA ILE A 173 9.68 -8.54 4.45
C ILE A 173 10.41 -7.80 3.33
N GLY A 174 11.04 -6.65 3.62
CA GLY A 174 11.81 -5.89 2.64
C GLY A 174 12.96 -6.70 2.01
N ASP A 175 13.67 -7.50 2.80
CA ASP A 175 14.71 -8.41 2.31
C ASP A 175 14.13 -9.51 1.42
N SER A 176 12.97 -10.06 1.79
CA SER A 176 12.28 -11.05 0.96
C SER A 176 11.82 -10.47 -0.38
N VAL A 177 11.34 -9.21 -0.38
CA VAL A 177 10.97 -8.48 -1.61
C VAL A 177 12.18 -8.35 -2.54
N CYS A 178 13.29 -7.81 -2.02
CA CYS A 178 14.51 -7.59 -2.80
C CYS A 178 15.04 -8.91 -3.40
N LYS A 179 15.15 -9.95 -2.56
CA LYS A 179 15.63 -11.27 -2.99
C LYS A 179 14.69 -11.96 -3.97
N SER A 180 13.38 -11.82 -3.77
CA SER A 180 12.40 -12.40 -4.68
C SER A 180 12.43 -11.79 -6.07
N TRP A 181 12.76 -10.51 -6.18
CA TRP A 181 12.72 -9.78 -7.45
C TRP A 181 14.03 -9.88 -8.21
N PHE A 182 15.15 -9.78 -7.49
CA PHE A 182 16.47 -9.61 -8.09
C PHE A 182 17.41 -10.80 -7.87
N GLY A 183 17.01 -11.78 -7.07
CA GLY A 183 17.82 -12.96 -6.76
C GLY A 183 18.36 -12.95 -5.32
N PRO A 184 18.71 -14.12 -4.76
CA PRO A 184 19.14 -14.26 -3.37
C PRO A 184 20.38 -13.43 -2.98
N GLU A 185 21.20 -13.05 -3.97
CA GLU A 185 22.38 -12.19 -3.84
C GLU A 185 22.04 -10.70 -3.69
N HIS A 186 20.85 -10.28 -4.11
CA HIS A 186 20.40 -8.88 -4.11
C HIS A 186 19.38 -8.61 -2.98
N GLY A 187 19.77 -8.93 -1.73
CA GLY A 187 19.01 -8.59 -0.53
C GLY A 187 19.24 -7.17 -0.02
N LEU A 188 18.67 -6.84 1.14
CA LEU A 188 18.80 -5.48 1.71
C LEU A 188 20.26 -5.10 2.01
N GLU A 189 21.08 -6.04 2.47
CA GLU A 189 22.51 -5.78 2.70
C GLU A 189 23.25 -5.41 1.41
N TRP A 190 22.90 -6.03 0.28
CA TRP A 190 23.47 -5.66 -1.01
C TRP A 190 23.07 -4.23 -1.39
N PHE A 191 21.80 -3.87 -1.21
CA PHE A 191 21.32 -2.51 -1.46
C PHE A 191 21.94 -1.48 -0.51
N LYS A 192 22.27 -1.88 0.73
CA LYS A 192 22.97 -1.03 1.69
C LYS A 192 24.37 -0.63 1.23
N GLU A 193 25.07 -1.56 0.59
CA GLU A 193 26.41 -1.31 0.07
C GLU A 193 26.41 -0.64 -1.31
N ASN A 194 25.46 -1.00 -2.20
CA ASN A 194 25.49 -0.61 -3.61
C ASN A 194 24.49 0.51 -3.97
N GLY A 195 23.44 0.69 -3.18
CA GLY A 195 22.42 1.74 -3.35
C GLY A 195 21.38 1.46 -4.43
N VAL A 196 21.82 1.27 -5.69
CA VAL A 196 20.94 1.12 -6.86
C VAL A 196 21.36 -0.09 -7.69
N LEU A 197 20.38 -0.90 -8.09
CA LEU A 197 20.56 -1.99 -9.06
C LEU A 197 20.12 -1.53 -10.45
N THR A 198 20.98 -1.73 -11.46
CA THR A 198 20.67 -1.36 -12.85
C THR A 198 20.88 -2.53 -13.81
N TRP A 199 20.02 -2.67 -14.82
CA TRP A 199 20.14 -3.68 -15.86
C TRP A 199 19.54 -3.21 -17.20
N PRO A 200 20.03 -3.68 -18.36
CA PRO A 200 19.56 -3.20 -19.65
C PRO A 200 18.09 -3.55 -19.90
N LYS A 201 17.33 -2.60 -20.44
CA LYS A 201 15.94 -2.82 -20.85
C LYS A 201 15.87 -3.67 -22.10
N ARG A 202 14.86 -4.55 -22.17
CA ARG A 202 14.48 -5.20 -23.43
C ARG A 202 13.54 -4.31 -24.24
N LEU A 203 13.51 -4.56 -25.55
CA LEU A 203 12.61 -3.87 -26.47
C LEU A 203 11.15 -4.06 -26.07
N GLU A 204 10.77 -5.28 -25.67
CA GLU A 204 9.40 -5.62 -25.29
C GLU A 204 8.97 -4.98 -23.97
N GLU A 205 9.91 -4.59 -23.12
CA GLU A 205 9.61 -3.94 -21.84
C GLU A 205 9.44 -2.43 -22.04
N SER A 206 10.27 -1.82 -22.90
CA SER A 206 10.19 -0.39 -23.21
C SER A 206 9.01 -0.06 -24.14
N TYR A 207 8.69 -0.95 -25.07
CA TYR A 207 7.62 -0.79 -26.04
C TYR A 207 6.67 -1.99 -25.99
N TRP A 208 6.02 -2.20 -24.84
CA TRP A 208 5.19 -3.38 -24.62
C TRP A 208 3.92 -3.44 -25.48
N LYS A 209 3.36 -2.28 -25.88
CA LYS A 209 2.07 -2.22 -26.58
C LYS A 209 2.04 -3.05 -27.88
N PRO A 210 3.01 -2.93 -28.81
CA PRO A 210 3.08 -3.78 -30.01
C PRO A 210 3.14 -5.30 -29.74
N PHE A 211 3.68 -5.73 -28.60
CA PHE A 211 3.79 -7.16 -28.23
C PHE A 211 2.60 -7.67 -27.43
N SER A 212 1.70 -6.78 -26.99
CA SER A 212 0.49 -7.16 -26.27
C SER A 212 -0.63 -7.48 -27.26
N HIS A 213 -1.13 -8.71 -27.20
CA HIS A 213 -2.32 -9.12 -27.94
C HIS A 213 -3.64 -8.67 -27.27
N ALA A 214 -3.55 -7.89 -26.19
CA ALA A 214 -4.72 -7.34 -25.52
C ALA A 214 -5.48 -6.41 -26.46
N ARG A 215 -6.78 -6.66 -26.62
CA ARG A 215 -7.67 -5.77 -27.38
C ARG A 215 -8.15 -4.67 -26.44
N VAL A 216 -7.78 -3.42 -26.71
CA VAL A 216 -8.34 -2.26 -26.02
C VAL A 216 -9.65 -1.88 -26.72
N PRO A 217 -10.81 -1.94 -26.04
CA PRO A 217 -12.06 -1.49 -26.63
C PRO A 217 -11.97 0.02 -26.89
N LEU A 218 -12.02 0.44 -28.16
CA LEU A 218 -12.07 1.86 -28.55
C LEU A 218 -13.44 2.47 -28.23
N TYR A 219 -14.49 1.66 -28.37
CA TYR A 219 -15.83 2.02 -27.95
C TYR A 219 -16.12 1.33 -26.62
N HIS A 220 -16.31 2.12 -25.58
CA HIS A 220 -16.74 1.65 -24.27
C HIS A 220 -18.24 1.29 -24.29
N GLU A 221 -18.68 0.47 -25.24
CA GLU A 221 -20.10 0.12 -25.46
C GLU A 221 -20.72 -0.54 -24.23
N TRP A 222 -19.89 -1.16 -23.38
CA TRP A 222 -20.31 -1.70 -22.10
C TRP A 222 -20.78 -0.61 -21.11
N VAL A 223 -20.28 0.63 -21.20
CA VAL A 223 -20.74 1.75 -20.35
C VAL A 223 -22.21 2.05 -20.62
N LEU A 224 -22.66 1.97 -21.88
CA LEU A 224 -24.09 2.10 -22.22
C LEU A 224 -24.95 0.98 -21.60
N ARG A 225 -24.39 -0.21 -21.38
CA ARG A 225 -25.08 -1.33 -20.73
C ARG A 225 -25.18 -1.17 -19.21
N PHE A 226 -24.28 -0.42 -18.59
CA PHE A 226 -24.28 -0.19 -17.14
C PHE A 226 -25.03 1.08 -16.72
N GLY A 227 -25.51 1.90 -17.66
CA GLY A 227 -26.52 2.94 -17.43
C GLY A 227 -26.06 4.14 -16.60
N GLU A 228 -26.89 5.19 -16.61
CA GLU A 228 -26.82 6.40 -15.77
C GLU A 228 -26.94 6.10 -14.26
#